data_AF-A0A849CH93-F1
#
_entry.id   AF-A0A849CH93-F1
#
_cell.length_a   1.000
_cell.length_b   1.000
_cell.length_c   1.000
_cell.angle_alpha   90.00
_cell.angle_beta   90.00
_cell.angle_gamma   90.00
#
_symmetry.space_group_name_H-M   'P 1'
#
loop_
_entity.id
_entity.type
_entity.pdbx_description
1 polymer ?
#
loop_
_entity_poly.entity_id
_entity_poly.type
_entity_poly.pdbx_seq_one_letter_code
_entity_poly.pdbx_strand_id
1 'polypeptide(L)'
;MYRIVHDEEVVSQIAALPVDSLDAFAELCATLSVAPWNGEPLNPDNPDGAVRCWVFMWPTGSGQAIFMIDERDRAVHILRLQWLA
;
A
#
# COMPACT_ATOMS: atom_id res chain seq x y z
N MET A 1 -14.23 -5.19 5.84
CA MET A 1 -13.18 -5.44 4.84
C MET A 1 -13.28 -4.37 3.76
N TYR A 2 -12.15 -3.85 3.32
CA TYR A 2 -11.98 -2.92 2.23
C TYR A 2 -11.57 -3.69 0.97
N ARG A 3 -12.06 -3.27 -0.19
CA ARG A 3 -11.61 -3.77 -1.49
C ARG A 3 -10.30 -3.09 -1.87
N ILE A 4 -9.27 -3.87 -2.18
CA ILE A 4 -8.02 -3.32 -2.72
C ILE A 4 -8.21 -3.04 -4.21
N VAL A 5 -7.82 -1.84 -4.63
CA VAL A 5 -7.89 -1.38 -6.02
C VAL A 5 -6.49 -1.05 -6.50
N HIS A 6 -6.15 -1.63 -7.65
CA HIS A 6 -4.93 -1.35 -8.38
C HIS A 6 -5.33 -0.72 -9.70
N ASP A 7 -4.77 0.44 -10.03
CA ASP A 7 -4.85 1.01 -11.37
C ASP A 7 -3.77 0.40 -12.28
N GLU A 8 -3.81 0.76 -13.56
CA GLU A 8 -2.88 0.21 -14.57
C GLU A 8 -1.40 0.53 -14.26
N GLU A 9 -1.14 1.70 -13.67
CA GLU A 9 0.20 2.10 -13.27
C GLU A 9 0.70 1.21 -12.13
N VAL A 10 -0.11 1.00 -11.09
CA VAL A 10 0.24 0.13 -9.96
C VAL A 10 0.37 -1.32 -10.39
N VAL A 11 -0.47 -1.83 -11.29
CA VAL A 11 -0.31 -3.20 -11.83
C VAL A 11 1.07 -3.36 -12.48
N SER A 12 1.53 -2.36 -13.23
CA SER A 12 2.86 -2.37 -13.84
C SER A 12 3.98 -2.34 -12.78
N GLN A 13 3.79 -1.62 -11.69
CA GLN A 13 4.74 -1.57 -10.57
C GLN A 13 4.77 -2.90 -9.79
N ILE A 14 3.61 -3.54 -9.56
CA ILE A 14 3.52 -4.87 -8.95
C ILE A 14 4.26 -5.90 -9.81
N ALA A 15 4.10 -5.84 -11.14
CA ALA A 15 4.81 -6.74 -12.05
C ALA A 15 6.34 -6.57 -12.03
N ALA A 16 6.82 -5.39 -11.60
CA ALA A 16 8.25 -5.11 -11.44
C ALA A 16 8.79 -5.49 -10.04
N LEU A 17 7.95 -5.95 -9.12
CA LEU A 17 8.40 -6.38 -7.79
C LEU A 17 9.32 -7.60 -7.88
N PRO A 18 10.40 -7.64 -7.08
CA PRO A 18 11.19 -8.85 -6.86
C PRO A 18 10.28 -10.00 -6.40
N VAL A 19 10.55 -11.22 -6.90
CA VAL A 19 9.73 -12.41 -6.58
C VAL A 19 9.65 -12.66 -5.06
N ASP A 20 10.74 -12.44 -4.34
CA ASP A 20 10.83 -12.62 -2.89
C ASP A 20 10.10 -11.52 -2.08
N SER A 21 9.63 -10.46 -2.74
CA SER A 21 8.82 -9.41 -2.12
C SER A 21 7.30 -9.63 -2.27
N LEU A 22 6.88 -10.59 -3.11
CA LEU A 22 5.47 -10.83 -3.41
C LEU A 22 4.66 -11.25 -2.18
N ASP A 23 5.23 -12.08 -1.30
CA ASP A 23 4.56 -12.51 -0.07
C ASP A 23 4.35 -11.33 0.88
N ALA A 24 5.37 -10.48 1.05
CA ALA A 24 5.28 -9.28 1.88
C ALA A 24 4.25 -8.28 1.33
N PHE A 25 4.19 -8.13 0.00
CA PHE A 25 3.18 -7.30 -0.65
C PHE A 25 1.76 -7.88 -0.51
N ALA A 26 1.60 -9.20 -0.61
CA ALA A 26 0.31 -9.87 -0.39
C ALA A 26 -0.18 -9.71 1.06
N GLU A 27 0.72 -9.83 2.04
CA GLU A 27 0.42 -9.58 3.45
C GLU A 27 0.01 -8.12 3.70
N LEU A 28 0.68 -7.17 3.05
CA LEU A 28 0.26 -5.77 3.08
C LEU A 28 -1.16 -5.60 2.53
N CYS A 29 -1.47 -6.19 1.37
CA CYS A 29 -2.82 -6.12 0.81
C CYS A 29 -3.88 -6.73 1.75
N ALA A 30 -3.56 -7.86 2.39
CA ALA A 30 -4.44 -8.48 3.39
C ALA A 30 -4.66 -7.54 4.59
N THR A 31 -3.61 -6.91 5.09
CA THR A 31 -3.68 -5.94 6.19
C THR A 31 -4.53 -4.73 5.82
N LEU A 32 -4.28 -4.12 4.65
CA LEU A 32 -5.04 -2.96 4.16
C LEU A 32 -6.52 -3.30 3.93
N SER A 33 -6.84 -4.56 3.62
CA SER A 33 -8.24 -4.98 3.50
C SER A 33 -8.99 -4.99 4.84
N VAL A 34 -8.28 -5.05 5.97
CA VAL A 34 -8.91 -5.13 7.30
C VAL A 34 -8.77 -3.81 8.05
N ALA A 35 -7.58 -3.22 8.08
CA ALA A 35 -7.24 -2.08 8.92
C ALA A 35 -6.34 -1.05 8.19
N PRO A 36 -6.83 -0.39 7.13
CA PRO A 36 -6.00 0.51 6.33
C PRO A 36 -5.58 1.79 7.08
N TRP A 37 -6.35 2.22 8.07
CA TRP A 37 -6.05 3.39 8.90
C TRP A 37 -4.84 3.21 9.84
N ASN A 38 -4.34 1.98 9.99
CA ASN A 38 -3.12 1.72 10.77
C ASN A 38 -1.84 2.15 10.04
N GLY A 39 -1.92 2.46 8.73
CA GLY A 39 -0.78 3.02 8.00
C GLY A 39 -0.46 4.44 8.46
N GLU A 40 0.76 4.88 8.20
CA GLU A 40 1.20 6.23 8.59
C GLU A 40 0.57 7.29 7.68
N PRO A 41 0.20 8.47 8.20
CA PRO A 41 -0.26 9.56 7.35
C PRO A 41 0.88 10.01 6.43
N LEU A 42 0.59 10.17 5.12
CA LEU A 42 1.61 10.60 4.17
C LEU A 42 2.12 12.03 4.48
N ASN A 43 1.23 12.89 4.95
CA ASN A 43 1.55 14.25 5.39
C ASN A 43 1.40 14.34 6.92
N PRO A 44 2.48 14.55 7.68
CA PRO A 44 2.43 14.70 9.14
C PRO A 44 1.53 15.85 9.63
N ASP A 45 1.40 16.92 8.84
CA ASP A 45 0.52 18.06 9.16
C ASP A 45 -0.97 17.75 8.90
N ASN A 46 -1.27 16.58 8.33
CA ASN A 46 -2.63 16.07 8.11
C ASN A 46 -2.76 14.62 8.61
N PRO A 47 -2.73 14.39 9.94
CA PRO A 47 -2.69 13.06 10.55
C PRO A 47 -3.95 12.22 10.29
N ASP A 48 -5.08 12.89 10.05
CA ASP A 48 -6.37 12.26 9.73
C ASP A 48 -6.60 12.12 8.21
N GLY A 49 -5.60 12.47 7.40
CA GLY A 49 -5.64 12.33 5.96
C GLY A 49 -5.92 10.90 5.51
N ALA A 50 -6.75 10.76 4.47
CA ALA A 50 -7.07 9.47 3.87
C ALA A 50 -5.93 8.90 3.01
N VAL A 51 -4.94 9.74 2.64
CA VAL A 51 -3.73 9.30 1.94
C VAL A 51 -2.66 8.92 2.96
N ARG A 52 -2.25 7.67 2.91
CA ARG A 52 -1.36 7.03 3.88
C ARG A 52 -0.27 6.25 3.18
N CYS A 53 0.76 5.87 3.93
CA CYS A 53 1.83 5.03 3.47
C CYS A 53 2.08 3.86 4.41
N TRP A 54 2.68 2.80 3.87
CA TRP A 54 3.10 1.64 4.63
C TRP A 54 4.41 1.10 4.06
N VAL A 55 5.40 0.91 4.91
CA VAL A 55 6.66 0.26 4.54
C VAL A 55 6.56 -1.23 4.79
N PHE A 56 6.77 -2.03 3.75
CA PHE A 56 6.85 -3.49 3.84
C PHE A 56 8.28 -3.94 3.53
N MET A 57 8.73 -4.96 4.24
CA MET A 57 10.10 -5.48 4.15
C MET A 57 10.08 -6.95 3.75
N TRP A 58 11.11 -7.36 3.01
CA TRP A 58 11.36 -8.75 2.65
C TRP A 58 12.86 -9.04 2.83
N PRO A 59 13.33 -10.30 2.67
CA PRO A 59 14.69 -10.68 3.07
C PRO A 59 15.82 -9.88 2.41
N THR A 60 15.61 -9.33 1.21
CA THR A 60 16.65 -8.66 0.41
C THR A 60 16.40 -7.15 0.24
N GLY A 61 15.33 -6.59 0.81
CA GLY A 61 15.01 -5.18 0.59
C GLY A 61 13.73 -4.71 1.28
N SER A 62 13.33 -3.49 0.94
CA SER A 62 12.11 -2.88 1.44
C SER A 62 11.43 -2.01 0.39
N GLY A 63 10.15 -1.80 0.57
CA GLY A 63 9.31 -1.01 -0.32
C GLY A 63 8.27 -0.25 0.46
N GLN A 64 7.74 0.80 -0.14
CA GLN A 64 6.68 1.61 0.41
C GLN A 64 5.49 1.58 -0.53
N ALA A 65 4.31 1.29 0.01
CA ALA A 65 3.05 1.56 -0.65
C ALA A 65 2.50 2.90 -0.19
N ILE A 66 2.08 3.73 -1.14
CA ILE A 66 1.27 4.93 -0.90
C ILE A 66 -0.14 4.58 -1.37
N PHE A 67 -1.14 4.84 -0.53
CA PHE A 67 -2.52 4.46 -0.80
C PHE A 67 -3.50 5.50 -0.28
N MET A 68 -4.71 5.50 -0.83
CA MET A 68 -5.82 6.32 -0.39
C MET A 68 -6.97 5.44 0.10
N ILE A 69 -7.56 5.80 1.23
CA ILE A 69 -8.73 5.16 1.79
C ILE A 69 -9.99 5.88 1.29
N ASP A 70 -10.84 5.16 0.58
CA ASP A 70 -12.19 5.62 0.24
C ASP A 70 -13.20 4.94 1.17
N GLU A 71 -13.69 5.71 2.15
CA GLU A 71 -14.70 5.25 3.10
C GLU A 71 -16.08 5.02 2.46
N ARG A 72 -16.41 5.73 1.38
CA ARG A 72 -17.74 5.62 0.75
C ARG A 72 -17.90 4.26 0.10
N ASP A 73 -16.89 3.85 -0.65
CA ASP A 73 -16.89 2.59 -1.39
C ASP A 73 -16.22 1.44 -0.63
N ARG A 74 -15.74 1.72 0.60
CA ARG A 74 -14.94 0.78 1.39
C ARG A 74 -13.82 0.21 0.53
N ALA A 75 -13.06 1.11 -0.09
CA ALA A 75 -11.97 0.75 -1.01
C ALA A 75 -10.65 1.34 -0.53
N VAL A 76 -9.56 0.65 -0.84
CA VAL A 76 -8.20 1.15 -0.68
C VAL A 76 -7.57 1.18 -2.06
N HIS A 77 -7.29 2.38 -2.55
CA HIS A 77 -6.63 2.61 -3.81
C HIS A 77 -5.13 2.66 -3.56
N ILE A 78 -4.40 1.66 -4.02
CA ILE A 78 -2.94 1.79 -4.08
C ILE A 78 -2.65 2.83 -5.15
N LEU A 79 -1.92 3.87 -4.78
CA LEU A 79 -1.57 4.98 -5.68
C LEU A 79 -0.15 4.81 -6.23
N ARG A 80 0.75 4.23 -5.42
CA ARG A 80 2.15 4.05 -5.80
C ARG A 80 2.83 2.99 -4.97
N LEU A 81 3.74 2.26 -5.60
CA LEU A 81 4.78 1.46 -4.98
C LEU A 81 6.14 2.10 -5.24
N GLN A 82 6.96 2.18 -4.19
CA GLN A 82 8.32 2.69 -4.25
C GLN A 82 9.26 1.64 -3.67
N TRP A 83 10.40 1.44 -4.31
CA TRP A 83 11.48 0.62 -3.77
C TRP A 83 12.39 1.49 -2.91
N LEU A 84 12.66 1.03 -1.70
CA LEU A 84 13.57 1.68 -0.77
C LEU A 84 14.89 0.90 -0.82
N ALA A 85 15.92 1.56 -1.36
CA ALA A 85 17.25 1.01 -1.59
C ALA A 85 18.05 0.83 -0.29
#